data_AF-A0A8H3XD77-F1
#
_entry.id   AF-A0A8H3XD77-F1
#
_cell.length_a   1.000
_cell.length_b   1.000
_cell.length_c   1.000
_cell.angle_alpha   90.00
_cell.angle_beta   90.00
_cell.angle_gamma   90.00
#
_symmetry.space_group_name_H-M   'P 1'
#
loop_
_entity.id
_entity.type
_entity.pdbx_description
1 polymer ?
#
loop_
_entity_poly.entity_id
_entity_poly.type
_entity_poly.pdbx_seq_one_letter_code
_entity_poly.pdbx_strand_id
1 'polypeptide(L)'
;MEIKQNKINHGLLINKRGIKIANKPAHNSKALPELSNFVDKCSQIKLVFSTKCKVSFLLNNHIDPSNINSDDSWMSDIVNNFSLNESNKSPIYLGIIFPQAELTFKDKKPEPLTELQEAVEKALEHHNPYHELLKIFNTYGHFLPKKIILGHKLYRLYYLIMKQHSQNQFTEWDYFEFATYNNKILNLWDNYAKLHNFDTSFLTSVHSNKVMKNDLKEWVDSCLESKQDSCRVINWKELYPLYEIFDEKTQKTN
;
A
#
# COMPACT_ATOMS: atom_id res chain seq x y z
N MET A 1 -8.09 2.28 21.02
CA MET A 1 -7.29 1.80 19.87
C MET A 1 -5.97 1.22 20.34
N GLU A 2 -5.87 -0.10 20.47
CA GLU A 2 -4.57 -0.75 20.60
C GLU A 2 -3.88 -0.77 19.23
N ILE A 3 -3.13 0.28 18.96
CA ILE A 3 -2.23 0.45 17.81
C ILE A 3 -1.29 -0.76 17.59
N LYS A 4 -1.11 -1.60 18.62
CA LYS A 4 -0.34 -2.85 18.61
C LYS A 4 -0.73 -3.81 17.49
N GLN A 5 -2.00 -3.86 17.07
CA GLN A 5 -2.44 -4.84 16.06
C GLN A 5 -1.84 -4.59 14.66
N ASN A 6 -1.46 -3.36 14.34
CA ASN A 6 -1.00 -2.99 13.00
C ASN A 6 0.53 -3.01 12.84
N LYS A 7 1.29 -3.42 13.88
CA LYS A 7 2.77 -3.50 13.87
C LYS A 7 3.45 -2.26 13.27
N ILE A 8 2.90 -1.09 13.56
CA ILE A 8 3.29 0.18 12.91
C ILE A 8 4.74 0.62 13.17
N ASN A 9 5.39 0.01 14.18
CA ASN A 9 6.79 0.26 14.53
C ASN A 9 7.77 -0.69 13.84
N HIS A 10 7.27 -1.56 12.95
CA HIS A 10 8.07 -2.44 12.12
C HIS A 10 8.24 -1.81 10.74
N GLY A 11 9.40 -2.01 10.14
CA GLY A 11 9.61 -1.62 8.76
C GLY A 11 8.82 -2.48 7.77
N LEU A 12 8.75 -2.02 6.54
CA LEU A 12 8.15 -2.71 5.41
C LEU A 12 9.26 -3.37 4.57
N LEU A 13 9.19 -4.68 4.42
CA LEU A 13 10.01 -5.48 3.53
C LEU A 13 9.38 -5.46 2.14
N ILE A 14 10.12 -4.97 1.15
CA ILE A 14 9.67 -4.92 -0.24
C ILE A 14 10.49 -5.92 -1.03
N ASN A 15 9.82 -6.85 -1.71
CA ASN A 15 10.48 -7.81 -2.59
C ASN A 15 9.54 -8.23 -3.73
N LYS A 16 9.99 -9.15 -4.58
CA LYS A 16 9.23 -9.64 -5.75
C LYS A 16 7.86 -10.24 -5.42
N ARG A 17 7.63 -10.64 -4.17
CA ARG A 17 6.35 -11.21 -3.71
C ARG A 17 5.40 -10.14 -3.16
N GLY A 18 5.82 -8.87 -3.10
CA GLY A 18 5.07 -7.75 -2.56
C GLY A 18 5.72 -7.14 -1.33
N ILE A 19 4.90 -6.43 -0.56
CA ILE A 19 5.24 -5.72 0.67
C ILE A 19 4.77 -6.56 1.85
N LYS A 20 5.67 -6.76 2.81
CA LYS A 20 5.38 -7.45 4.07
C LYS A 20 5.86 -6.61 5.23
N ILE A 21 5.19 -6.74 6.36
CA ILE A 21 5.69 -6.15 7.61
C ILE A 21 6.90 -6.99 8.07
N ALA A 22 7.98 -6.31 8.46
CA ALA A 22 9.17 -6.95 9.01
C ALA A 22 8.86 -7.73 10.29
N ASN A 23 9.72 -8.70 10.61
CA ASN A 23 9.56 -9.50 11.82
C ASN A 23 10.11 -8.79 13.06
N LYS A 24 11.08 -7.89 12.88
CA LYS A 24 11.65 -7.09 13.96
C LYS A 24 11.13 -5.64 13.91
N PRO A 25 10.82 -5.04 15.07
CA PRO A 25 10.54 -3.61 15.14
C PRO A 25 11.79 -2.81 14.77
N ALA A 26 11.61 -1.68 14.09
CA ALA A 26 12.70 -0.77 13.72
C ALA A 26 12.90 0.33 14.75
N HIS A 27 11.82 0.74 15.44
CA HIS A 27 11.86 1.81 16.43
C HIS A 27 11.00 1.51 17.65
N ASN A 28 11.27 2.24 18.72
CA ASN A 28 10.42 2.24 19.90
C ASN A 28 9.08 2.94 19.59
N SER A 29 7.97 2.35 20.00
CA SER A 29 6.62 2.92 19.85
C SER A 29 6.29 3.99 20.90
N LYS A 30 7.30 4.58 21.56
CA LYS A 30 7.11 5.59 22.62
C LYS A 30 6.51 6.88 22.06
N ALA A 31 6.84 7.23 20.81
CA ALA A 31 6.12 8.25 20.06
C ALA A 31 4.86 7.61 19.44
N LEU A 32 3.70 7.92 20.01
CA LEU A 32 2.42 7.53 19.44
C LEU A 32 2.17 8.38 18.18
N PRO A 33 1.80 7.78 17.04
CA PRO A 33 1.36 8.56 15.88
C PRO A 33 0.12 9.38 16.24
N GLU A 34 0.00 10.54 15.60
CA GLU A 34 -1.25 11.30 15.65
C GLU A 34 -2.34 10.55 14.91
N LEU A 35 -3.51 10.43 15.54
CA LEU A 35 -4.70 9.85 14.94
C LEU A 35 -5.69 10.97 14.60
N SER A 36 -6.01 11.12 13.32
CA SER A 36 -7.10 11.98 12.85
C SER A 36 -8.23 11.14 12.27
N ASN A 37 -9.45 11.36 12.74
CA ASN A 37 -10.63 10.69 12.20
C ASN A 37 -11.16 11.46 10.99
N PHE A 38 -11.62 10.76 9.96
CA PHE A 38 -12.35 11.39 8.87
C PHE A 38 -13.76 11.75 9.35
N VAL A 39 -14.13 13.02 9.22
CA VAL A 39 -15.42 13.57 9.68
C VAL A 39 -16.56 13.02 8.82
N ASP A 40 -16.38 13.02 7.50
CA ASP A 40 -17.34 12.47 6.55
C ASP A 40 -16.94 11.05 6.15
N LYS A 41 -17.51 10.06 6.84
CA LYS A 41 -17.32 8.63 6.53
C LYS A 41 -18.06 8.27 5.24
N CYS A 42 -17.45 8.56 4.10
CA CYS A 42 -17.97 8.19 2.78
C CYS A 42 -17.12 7.08 2.16
N SER A 43 -17.79 6.11 1.52
CA SER A 43 -17.12 5.18 0.63
C SER A 43 -16.73 5.88 -0.67
N GLN A 44 -15.61 5.47 -1.23
CA GLN A 44 -15.09 5.91 -2.50
C GLN A 44 -14.90 4.69 -3.40
N ILE A 45 -15.10 4.86 -4.70
CA ILE A 45 -14.81 3.83 -5.69
C ILE A 45 -13.78 4.35 -6.68
N LYS A 46 -12.81 3.51 -7.02
CA LYS A 46 -11.69 3.85 -7.90
C LYS A 46 -11.47 2.74 -8.92
N LEU A 47 -11.42 3.11 -10.19
CA LEU A 47 -11.04 2.24 -11.29
C LEU A 47 -9.73 2.76 -11.90
N VAL A 48 -8.74 1.88 -11.96
CA VAL A 48 -7.43 2.19 -12.54
C VAL A 48 -7.16 1.22 -13.67
N PHE A 49 -6.81 1.77 -14.83
CA PHE A 49 -6.26 1.02 -15.93
C PHE A 49 -4.87 1.56 -16.23
N SER A 50 -3.88 0.68 -16.29
CA SER A 50 -2.51 1.07 -16.59
C SER A 50 -1.83 0.04 -17.46
N THR A 51 -0.83 0.49 -18.21
CA THR A 51 0.12 -0.38 -18.92
C THR A 51 1.43 -0.55 -18.14
N LYS A 52 1.58 0.15 -17.00
CA LYS A 52 2.79 0.12 -16.17
C LYS A 52 2.69 -0.97 -15.10
N CYS A 53 3.64 -1.90 -15.09
CA CYS A 53 3.77 -2.92 -14.04
C CYS A 53 3.93 -2.31 -12.63
N LYS A 54 4.56 -1.12 -12.51
CA LYS A 54 4.65 -0.38 -11.24
C LYS A 54 3.28 -0.16 -10.59
N VAL A 55 2.28 0.18 -11.39
CA VAL A 55 0.94 0.52 -10.89
C VAL A 55 0.26 -0.69 -10.27
N SER A 56 0.36 -1.87 -10.90
CA SER A 56 -0.21 -3.10 -10.33
C SER A 56 0.48 -3.54 -9.06
N PHE A 57 1.82 -3.44 -9.01
CA PHE A 57 2.59 -3.73 -7.80
C PHE A 57 2.14 -2.86 -6.63
N LEU A 58 2.03 -1.54 -6.83
CA LEU A 58 1.59 -0.61 -5.79
C LEU A 58 0.16 -0.91 -5.32
N LEU A 59 -0.78 -1.06 -6.25
CA LEU A 59 -2.18 -1.30 -5.91
C LEU A 59 -2.40 -2.62 -5.16
N ASN A 60 -1.72 -3.70 -5.56
CA ASN A 60 -1.73 -4.98 -4.85
C ASN A 60 -1.21 -4.87 -3.42
N ASN A 61 -0.27 -3.96 -3.18
CA ASN A 61 0.32 -3.73 -1.87
C ASN A 61 -0.33 -2.57 -1.12
N HIS A 62 -1.53 -2.15 -1.55
CA HIS A 62 -2.30 -1.09 -0.92
C HIS A 62 -1.54 0.23 -0.82
N ILE A 63 -0.81 0.57 -1.88
CA ILE A 63 -0.23 1.90 -2.08
C ILE A 63 -0.95 2.54 -3.27
N ASP A 64 -1.46 3.75 -3.08
CA ASP A 64 -1.96 4.52 -4.22
C ASP A 64 -0.80 4.99 -5.10
N PRO A 65 -0.80 4.71 -6.41
CA PRO A 65 0.23 5.21 -7.32
C PRO A 65 0.41 6.73 -7.29
N SER A 66 -0.62 7.51 -6.94
CA SER A 66 -0.51 8.98 -6.80
C SER A 66 0.34 9.42 -5.61
N ASN A 67 0.59 8.52 -4.66
CA ASN A 67 1.35 8.83 -3.44
C ASN A 67 2.86 8.65 -3.60
N ILE A 68 3.30 8.02 -4.69
CA ILE A 68 4.71 7.77 -4.98
C ILE A 68 5.17 8.83 -5.98
N ASN A 69 6.20 9.59 -5.63
CA ASN A 69 6.74 10.59 -6.53
C ASN A 69 7.50 9.90 -7.68
N SER A 70 7.59 10.54 -8.85
CA SER A 70 8.39 10.02 -9.97
C SER A 70 9.87 9.87 -9.61
N ASP A 71 10.33 10.70 -8.68
CA ASP A 71 11.73 10.84 -8.28
C ASP A 71 12.12 9.92 -7.11
N ASP A 72 11.19 9.10 -6.63
CA ASP A 72 11.45 8.08 -5.61
C ASP A 72 12.35 6.97 -6.21
N SER A 73 13.66 7.22 -6.21
CA SER A 73 14.71 6.36 -6.79
C SER A 73 14.71 4.93 -6.25
N TRP A 74 14.27 4.77 -5.00
CA TRP A 74 14.15 3.46 -4.38
C TRP A 74 13.08 2.58 -5.04
N MET A 75 12.05 3.18 -5.65
CA MET A 75 11.03 2.46 -6.39
C MET A 75 11.49 2.10 -7.80
N SER A 76 12.37 2.89 -8.44
CA SER A 76 12.85 2.56 -9.78
C SER A 76 13.64 1.27 -9.81
N ASP A 77 14.53 1.01 -8.84
CA ASP A 77 15.32 -0.23 -8.83
C ASP A 77 14.46 -1.46 -8.53
N ILE A 78 13.48 -1.31 -7.64
CA ILE A 78 12.50 -2.36 -7.32
C ILE A 78 11.67 -2.69 -8.56
N VAL A 79 11.13 -1.69 -9.25
CA VAL A 79 10.24 -1.84 -10.42
C VAL A 79 10.99 -2.29 -11.68
N ASN A 80 12.21 -1.80 -11.91
CA ASN A 80 13.03 -2.16 -13.06
C ASN A 80 13.44 -3.63 -13.02
N ASN A 81 13.76 -4.15 -11.83
CA ASN A 81 14.01 -5.58 -11.62
C ASN A 81 12.74 -6.45 -11.81
N PHE A 82 11.54 -5.89 -11.68
CA PHE A 82 10.28 -6.60 -11.90
C PHE A 82 9.75 -6.52 -13.33
N SER A 83 10.28 -5.61 -14.16
CA SER A 83 9.73 -5.29 -15.49
C SER A 83 10.16 -6.24 -16.62
N LEU A 84 10.93 -7.29 -16.35
CA LEU A 84 11.59 -8.04 -17.42
C LEU A 84 10.72 -9.05 -18.21
N ASN A 85 9.50 -9.42 -17.76
CA ASN A 85 8.79 -10.57 -18.36
C ASN A 85 7.30 -10.39 -18.77
N GLU A 86 6.70 -9.19 -18.65
CA GLU A 86 5.24 -9.05 -18.89
C GLU A 86 4.85 -7.88 -19.82
N SER A 87 5.56 -7.70 -20.94
CA SER A 87 5.36 -6.59 -21.88
C SER A 87 3.95 -6.44 -22.47
N ASN A 88 3.09 -7.46 -22.34
CA ASN A 88 1.75 -7.51 -22.97
C ASN A 88 0.59 -7.56 -21.98
N LYS A 89 0.85 -7.37 -20.68
CA LYS A 89 -0.19 -7.41 -19.63
C LYS A 89 -0.46 -6.01 -19.07
N SER A 90 -1.69 -5.56 -19.23
CA SER A 90 -2.16 -4.27 -18.70
C SER A 90 -3.02 -4.52 -17.46
N PRO A 91 -2.60 -4.08 -16.27
CA PRO A 91 -3.45 -4.17 -15.08
C PRO A 91 -4.70 -3.31 -15.19
N ILE A 92 -5.83 -3.92 -14.82
CA ILE A 92 -7.08 -3.22 -14.49
C ILE A 92 -7.45 -3.52 -13.04
N TYR A 93 -7.71 -2.47 -12.28
CA TYR A 93 -7.96 -2.52 -10.86
C TYR A 93 -9.26 -1.80 -10.52
N LEU A 94 -10.09 -2.43 -9.71
CA LEU A 94 -11.23 -1.80 -9.05
C LEU A 94 -11.00 -1.83 -7.54
N GLY A 95 -11.23 -0.70 -6.87
CA GLY A 95 -11.21 -0.61 -5.41
C GLY A 95 -12.41 0.15 -4.88
N ILE A 96 -13.04 -0.38 -3.84
CA ILE A 96 -14.02 0.32 -3.02
C ILE A 96 -13.37 0.54 -1.65
N ILE A 97 -13.26 1.79 -1.24
CA ILE A 97 -12.45 2.22 -0.11
C ILE A 97 -13.36 2.97 0.87
N PHE A 98 -13.28 2.61 2.15
CA PHE A 98 -13.99 3.27 3.23
C PHE A 98 -12.97 3.75 4.27
N PRO A 99 -12.38 4.94 4.07
CA PRO A 99 -11.41 5.49 5.01
C PRO A 99 -12.11 5.93 6.31
N GLN A 100 -11.51 5.64 7.45
CA GLN A 100 -12.05 6.02 8.77
C GLN A 100 -11.09 6.89 9.58
N ALA A 101 -9.79 6.65 9.48
CA ALA A 101 -8.81 7.48 10.14
C ALA A 101 -7.47 7.52 9.39
N GLU A 102 -6.67 8.53 9.67
CA GLU A 102 -5.30 8.66 9.25
C GLU A 102 -4.38 8.62 10.48
N LEU A 103 -3.34 7.81 10.41
CA LEU A 103 -2.23 7.80 11.35
C LEU A 103 -1.06 8.56 10.73
N THR A 104 -0.53 9.55 11.43
CA THR A 104 0.60 10.36 10.97
C THR A 104 1.73 10.41 11.99
N PHE A 105 2.96 10.21 11.53
CA PHE A 105 4.19 10.40 12.30
C PHE A 105 4.81 11.76 11.93
N LYS A 106 4.31 12.84 12.54
CA LYS A 106 4.54 14.23 12.08
C LYS A 106 5.84 14.87 12.58
N ASP A 107 6.21 14.66 13.84
CA ASP A 107 7.07 15.66 14.52
C ASP A 107 8.46 15.19 14.95
N LYS A 108 8.76 13.89 14.93
CA LYS A 108 10.13 13.38 15.13
C LYS A 108 10.31 12.13 14.28
N LYS A 109 11.43 12.08 13.53
CA LYS A 109 11.94 10.82 12.99
C LYS A 109 12.00 9.84 14.16
N PRO A 110 11.37 8.67 14.05
CA PRO A 110 11.33 7.76 15.19
C PRO A 110 12.75 7.31 15.50
N GLU A 111 13.12 7.29 16.77
CA GLU A 111 14.45 6.84 17.17
C GLU A 111 14.60 5.34 16.88
N PRO A 112 15.66 4.93 16.15
CA PRO A 112 15.92 3.52 15.92
C PRO A 112 16.08 2.77 17.25
N LEU A 113 15.78 1.47 17.24
CA LEU A 113 16.16 0.62 18.38
C LEU A 113 17.67 0.60 18.53
N THR A 114 18.15 0.56 19.77
CA THR A 114 19.58 0.46 20.08
C THR A 114 20.24 -0.73 19.37
N GLU A 115 19.58 -1.89 19.34
CA GLU A 115 20.07 -3.06 18.59
C GLU A 115 20.20 -2.81 17.07
N LEU A 116 19.27 -2.03 16.49
CA LEU A 116 19.33 -1.69 15.07
C LEU A 116 20.46 -0.68 14.81
N GLN A 117 20.60 0.33 15.67
CA GLN A 117 21.67 1.32 15.62
C GLN A 117 23.05 0.63 15.65
N GLU A 118 23.31 -0.19 16.66
CA GLU A 118 24.57 -0.93 16.83
C GLU A 118 24.86 -1.86 15.65
N ALA A 119 23.82 -2.54 15.13
CA ALA A 119 23.98 -3.41 13.97
C ALA A 119 24.41 -2.62 12.72
N VAL A 120 23.81 -1.43 12.49
CA VAL A 120 24.15 -0.57 11.36
C VAL A 120 25.57 -0.02 11.49
N GLU A 121 25.95 0.48 12.67
CA GLU A 121 27.31 0.97 12.93
C GLU A 121 28.35 -0.12 12.68
N LYS A 122 28.11 -1.33 13.18
CA LYS A 122 28.99 -2.49 12.94
C LYS A 122 29.05 -2.89 11.46
N ALA A 123 27.94 -2.78 10.74
CA ALA A 123 27.91 -3.08 9.31
C ALA A 123 28.72 -2.04 8.51
N LEU A 124 28.67 -0.76 8.89
CA LEU A 124 29.45 0.30 8.25
C LEU A 124 30.96 0.13 8.42
N GLU A 125 31.42 -0.44 9.53
CA GLU A 125 32.83 -0.75 9.78
C GLU A 125 33.31 -2.06 9.14
N HIS A 126 32.41 -2.82 8.51
CA HIS A 126 32.74 -4.10 7.90
C HIS A 126 33.55 -3.93 6.61
N HIS A 127 34.35 -4.94 6.23
CA HIS A 127 35.10 -4.91 4.97
C HIS A 127 34.19 -4.93 3.70
N ASN A 128 32.92 -5.29 3.88
CA ASN A 128 31.87 -5.24 2.87
C ASN A 128 30.59 -4.66 3.49
N PRO A 129 30.49 -3.34 3.66
CA PRO A 129 29.36 -2.71 4.35
C PRO A 129 28.03 -2.92 3.65
N TYR A 130 28.02 -2.82 2.33
CA TYR A 130 26.81 -2.95 1.51
C TYR A 130 26.09 -4.29 1.77
N HIS A 131 26.83 -5.40 1.77
CA HIS A 131 26.23 -6.71 1.98
C HIS A 131 25.68 -6.88 3.40
N GLU A 132 26.35 -6.35 4.42
CA GLU A 132 25.87 -6.41 5.80
C GLU A 132 24.64 -5.53 6.03
N LEU A 133 24.62 -4.32 5.47
CA LEU A 133 23.45 -3.44 5.50
C LEU A 133 22.24 -4.07 4.82
N LEU A 134 22.42 -4.74 3.68
CA LEU A 134 21.35 -5.48 3.03
C LEU A 134 20.76 -6.56 3.94
N LYS A 135 21.57 -7.29 4.72
CA LYS A 135 21.07 -8.28 5.69
C LYS A 135 20.23 -7.62 6.77
N ILE A 136 20.68 -6.47 7.28
CA ILE A 136 19.99 -5.70 8.31
C ILE A 136 18.63 -5.20 7.77
N PHE A 137 18.60 -4.56 6.60
CA PHE A 137 17.34 -4.05 6.03
C PHE A 137 16.39 -5.18 5.60
N ASN A 138 16.89 -6.34 5.20
CA ASN A 138 16.06 -7.53 5.01
C ASN A 138 15.48 -8.12 6.32
N THR A 139 16.00 -7.71 7.48
CA THR A 139 15.52 -8.11 8.80
C THR A 139 14.54 -7.10 9.39
N TYR A 140 14.88 -5.81 9.32
CA TYR A 140 14.15 -4.71 9.96
C TYR A 140 13.16 -3.98 9.03
N GLY A 141 13.29 -4.18 7.71
CA GLY A 141 12.52 -3.48 6.69
C GLY A 141 13.37 -2.50 5.88
N HIS A 142 12.82 -2.04 4.76
CA HIS A 142 13.45 -1.06 3.88
C HIS A 142 12.81 0.33 4.06
N PHE A 143 11.54 0.37 4.47
CA PHE A 143 10.76 1.60 4.63
C PHE A 143 10.03 1.61 5.96
N LEU A 144 9.71 2.81 6.44
CA LEU A 144 8.81 3.00 7.56
C LEU A 144 7.57 3.78 7.13
N PRO A 145 6.41 3.51 7.75
CA PRO A 145 5.23 4.30 7.51
C PRO A 145 5.39 5.71 8.09
N LYS A 146 5.07 6.71 7.28
CA LYS A 146 4.93 8.11 7.69
C LYS A 146 3.47 8.52 7.84
N LYS A 147 2.64 8.06 6.89
CA LYS A 147 1.19 8.23 6.93
C LYS A 147 0.50 6.96 6.49
N ILE A 148 -0.52 6.56 7.25
CA ILE A 148 -1.28 5.34 7.01
C ILE A 148 -2.76 5.69 7.05
N ILE A 149 -3.54 5.22 6.08
CA ILE A 149 -5.00 5.28 6.14
C ILE A 149 -5.51 3.97 6.71
N LEU A 150 -6.32 4.09 7.77
CA LEU A 150 -7.06 3.02 8.40
C LEU A 150 -8.52 3.02 7.95
N GLY A 151 -9.08 1.84 7.72
CA GLY A 151 -10.49 1.65 7.43
C GLY A 151 -10.78 0.29 6.80
N HIS A 152 -11.68 0.27 5.83
CA HIS A 152 -12.09 -0.93 5.10
C HIS A 152 -11.87 -0.77 3.60
N LYS A 153 -11.56 -1.88 2.93
CA LYS A 153 -11.28 -1.87 1.50
C LYS A 153 -11.63 -3.21 0.88
N LEU A 154 -12.35 -3.14 -0.23
CA LEU A 154 -12.50 -4.22 -1.20
C LEU A 154 -11.76 -3.86 -2.47
N TYR A 155 -11.17 -4.84 -3.12
CA TYR A 155 -10.50 -4.63 -4.38
C TYR A 155 -10.49 -5.87 -5.27
N ARG A 156 -10.21 -5.63 -6.54
CA ARG A 156 -9.93 -6.66 -7.52
C ARG A 156 -8.89 -6.14 -8.50
N LEU A 157 -7.96 -7.01 -8.88
CA LEU A 157 -6.96 -6.73 -9.90
C LEU A 157 -6.95 -7.86 -10.92
N TYR A 158 -7.00 -7.50 -12.20
CA TYR A 158 -6.78 -8.42 -13.31
C TYR A 158 -5.67 -7.92 -14.22
N TYR A 159 -4.99 -8.85 -14.87
CA TYR A 159 -3.99 -8.56 -15.91
C TYR A 159 -4.61 -8.89 -17.27
N LEU A 160 -4.95 -7.85 -18.03
CA LEU A 160 -5.55 -8.00 -19.34
C LEU A 160 -4.46 -8.23 -20.39
N ILE A 161 -4.63 -9.25 -21.22
CA ILE A 161 -3.74 -9.47 -22.37
C ILE A 161 -4.19 -8.55 -23.49
N MET A 162 -3.36 -7.56 -23.82
CA MET A 162 -3.69 -6.60 -24.87
C MET A 162 -2.98 -6.97 -26.17
N LYS A 163 -3.75 -7.09 -27.26
CA LYS A 163 -3.23 -7.37 -28.61
C LYS A 163 -2.60 -6.13 -29.28
N GLN A 164 -2.91 -4.93 -28.79
CA GLN A 164 -2.36 -3.65 -29.24
C GLN A 164 -2.16 -2.73 -28.03
N HIS A 165 -1.08 -1.96 -28.00
CA HIS A 165 -0.84 -0.95 -26.98
C HIS A 165 -1.82 0.23 -27.17
N SER A 166 -3.04 0.13 -26.64
CA SER A 166 -3.90 1.31 -26.55
C SER A 166 -3.29 2.27 -25.51
N GLN A 167 -3.16 3.53 -25.89
CA GLN A 167 -2.36 4.52 -25.17
C GLN A 167 -2.98 5.08 -23.88
N ASN A 168 -4.20 4.73 -23.52
CA ASN A 168 -4.91 5.49 -22.49
C ASN A 168 -4.82 4.80 -21.13
N GLN A 169 -3.74 5.07 -20.39
CA GLN A 169 -3.77 4.93 -18.94
C GLN A 169 -4.82 5.90 -18.39
N PHE A 170 -5.66 5.43 -17.49
CA PHE A 170 -6.64 6.30 -16.85
C PHE A 170 -6.88 5.89 -15.40
N THR A 171 -7.35 6.84 -14.62
CA THR A 171 -7.84 6.63 -13.26
C THR A 171 -9.12 7.41 -13.13
N GLU A 172 -10.21 6.69 -12.90
CA GLU A 172 -11.51 7.26 -12.56
C GLU A 172 -11.78 7.02 -11.09
N TRP A 173 -12.32 8.01 -10.40
CA TRP A 173 -12.78 7.87 -9.03
C TRP A 173 -14.06 8.64 -8.81
N ASP A 174 -14.88 8.16 -7.88
CA ASP A 174 -16.14 8.79 -7.51
C ASP A 174 -16.47 8.49 -6.04
N TYR A 175 -17.40 9.24 -5.47
CA TYR A 175 -18.06 8.83 -4.23
C TYR A 175 -18.90 7.59 -4.51
N PHE A 176 -18.88 6.66 -3.57
CA PHE A 176 -19.62 5.42 -3.68
C PHE A 176 -20.81 5.46 -2.74
N GLU A 177 -21.96 5.83 -3.29
CA GLU A 177 -23.25 5.75 -2.62
C GLU A 177 -24.05 4.59 -3.23
N PHE A 178 -24.23 3.50 -2.47
CA PHE A 178 -24.93 2.31 -2.97
C PHE A 178 -26.40 2.61 -3.34
N ALA A 179 -27.01 3.64 -2.75
CA ALA A 179 -28.35 4.10 -3.09
C ALA A 179 -28.51 4.44 -4.59
N THR A 180 -27.41 4.75 -5.28
CA THR A 180 -27.38 4.92 -6.73
C THR A 180 -26.95 3.61 -7.41
N TYR A 181 -27.91 2.72 -7.69
CA TYR A 181 -27.72 1.45 -8.41
C TYR A 181 -26.97 1.56 -9.75
N ASN A 182 -26.81 2.78 -10.29
CA ASN A 182 -26.11 3.10 -11.52
C ASN A 182 -24.77 3.81 -11.27
N ASN A 183 -23.90 3.22 -10.46
CA ASN A 183 -22.53 3.74 -10.34
C ASN A 183 -21.79 3.54 -11.67
N LYS A 184 -21.36 4.65 -12.30
CA LYS A 184 -20.71 4.66 -13.62
C LYS A 184 -19.44 3.80 -13.63
N ILE A 185 -18.68 3.81 -12.54
CA ILE A 185 -17.43 3.05 -12.44
C ILE A 185 -17.69 1.54 -12.38
N LEU A 186 -18.71 1.08 -11.67
CA LEU A 186 -19.11 -0.33 -11.68
C LEU A 186 -19.57 -0.78 -13.08
N ASN A 187 -20.33 0.06 -13.78
CA ASN A 187 -20.76 -0.23 -15.15
C ASN A 187 -19.56 -0.33 -16.12
N LEU A 188 -18.59 0.57 -16.00
CA LEU A 188 -17.35 0.50 -16.78
C LEU A 188 -16.59 -0.80 -16.49
N TRP A 189 -16.45 -1.17 -15.22
CA TRP A 189 -15.82 -2.42 -14.80
C TRP A 189 -16.49 -3.65 -15.41
N ASP A 190 -17.82 -3.74 -15.38
CA ASP A 190 -18.56 -4.85 -15.99
C ASP A 190 -18.41 -4.89 -17.52
N ASN A 191 -18.31 -3.73 -18.18
CA ASN A 191 -18.07 -3.67 -19.61
C ASN A 191 -16.68 -4.23 -19.97
N TYR A 192 -15.63 -3.85 -19.23
CA TYR A 192 -14.31 -4.44 -19.39
C TYR A 192 -14.31 -5.94 -19.12
N ALA A 193 -15.05 -6.39 -18.12
CA ALA A 193 -15.18 -7.81 -17.79
C ALA A 193 -15.79 -8.62 -18.93
N LYS A 194 -16.85 -8.11 -19.57
CA LYS A 194 -17.47 -8.74 -20.74
C LYS A 194 -16.50 -8.78 -21.93
N LEU A 195 -15.79 -7.68 -22.18
CA LEU A 195 -14.83 -7.56 -23.29
C LEU A 195 -13.64 -8.51 -23.14
N HIS A 196 -13.16 -8.71 -21.92
CA HIS A 196 -11.93 -9.48 -21.64
C HIS A 196 -12.17 -10.79 -20.89
N ASN A 197 -13.44 -11.18 -20.70
CA ASN A 197 -13.88 -12.42 -20.08
C ASN A 197 -13.24 -12.70 -18.70
N PHE A 198 -13.38 -11.76 -17.77
CA PHE A 198 -12.96 -11.96 -16.37
C PHE A 198 -14.14 -11.86 -15.40
N ASP A 199 -14.00 -12.53 -14.25
CA ASP A 199 -15.06 -12.65 -13.25
C ASP A 199 -15.21 -11.37 -12.40
N THR A 200 -16.42 -10.82 -12.33
CA THR A 200 -16.76 -9.65 -11.50
C THR A 200 -17.74 -9.96 -10.38
N SER A 201 -18.05 -11.24 -10.16
CA SER A 201 -19.03 -11.67 -9.15
C SER A 201 -18.62 -11.35 -7.73
N PHE A 202 -17.33 -11.06 -7.47
CA PHE A 202 -16.84 -10.74 -6.13
C PHE A 202 -15.63 -9.78 -6.13
N LEU A 203 -15.47 -9.11 -5.00
CA LEU A 203 -14.26 -8.38 -4.64
C LEU A 203 -13.58 -9.05 -3.43
N THR A 204 -12.31 -8.73 -3.22
CA THR A 204 -11.50 -9.29 -2.14
C THR A 204 -11.19 -8.21 -1.11
N SER A 205 -11.36 -8.50 0.17
CA SER A 205 -10.95 -7.61 1.26
C SER A 205 -9.44 -7.65 1.50
N VAL A 206 -8.90 -6.72 2.28
CA VAL A 206 -7.49 -6.74 2.72
C VAL A 206 -7.11 -8.05 3.44
N HIS A 207 -8.08 -8.76 4.03
CA HIS A 207 -7.87 -10.06 4.70
C HIS A 207 -8.06 -11.26 3.78
N SER A 208 -8.17 -11.04 2.47
CA SER A 208 -8.46 -12.09 1.48
C SER A 208 -9.86 -12.70 1.60
N ASN A 209 -10.78 -12.09 2.35
CA ASN A 209 -12.18 -12.51 2.38
C ASN A 209 -12.86 -12.07 1.07
N LYS A 210 -13.71 -12.94 0.51
CA LYS A 210 -14.51 -12.60 -0.67
C LYS A 210 -15.81 -11.94 -0.23
N VAL A 211 -16.20 -10.88 -0.92
CA VAL A 211 -17.51 -10.23 -0.79
C VAL A 211 -18.16 -10.28 -2.17
N MET A 212 -19.33 -10.91 -2.27
CA MET A 212 -20.02 -10.99 -3.55
C MET A 212 -20.53 -9.60 -3.94
N LYS A 213 -20.64 -9.36 -5.25
CA LYS A 213 -21.10 -8.09 -5.79
C LYS A 213 -22.50 -7.71 -5.30
N ASN A 214 -23.37 -8.70 -5.12
CA ASN A 214 -24.73 -8.50 -4.59
C ASN A 214 -24.73 -8.14 -3.10
N ASP A 215 -23.66 -8.44 -2.38
CA ASP A 215 -23.52 -8.20 -0.93
C ASP A 215 -22.77 -6.88 -0.65
N LEU A 216 -22.42 -6.11 -1.69
CA LEU A 216 -21.68 -4.85 -1.53
C LEU A 216 -22.43 -3.83 -0.66
N LYS A 217 -23.76 -3.81 -0.73
CA LYS A 217 -24.57 -2.95 0.14
C LYS A 217 -24.37 -3.30 1.61
N GLU A 218 -24.57 -4.57 1.94
CA GLU A 218 -24.41 -5.09 3.30
C GLU A 218 -22.99 -4.87 3.81
N TRP A 219 -21.99 -5.02 2.93
CA TRP A 219 -20.61 -4.71 3.26
C TRP A 219 -20.40 -3.21 3.58
N VAL A 220 -20.94 -2.28 2.79
CA VAL A 220 -20.85 -0.84 3.09
C VAL A 220 -21.57 -0.50 4.39
N ASP A 221 -22.77 -1.03 4.61
CA ASP A 221 -23.55 -0.83 5.83
C ASP A 221 -22.77 -1.33 7.06
N SER A 222 -22.12 -2.50 6.95
CA SER A 222 -21.26 -3.04 8.01
C SER A 222 -20.04 -2.15 8.31
N CYS A 223 -19.50 -1.43 7.32
CA CYS A 223 -18.39 -0.52 7.51
C CYS A 223 -18.81 0.71 8.33
N LEU A 224 -20.03 1.21 8.14
CA LEU A 224 -20.59 2.35 8.89
C LEU A 224 -20.77 2.00 10.38
N GLU A 225 -21.22 0.78 10.66
CA GLU A 225 -21.46 0.28 12.02
C GLU A 225 -20.19 -0.22 12.72
N SER A 226 -19.10 -0.42 11.97
CA SER A 226 -17.87 -1.01 12.48
C SER A 226 -17.20 -0.16 13.57
N LYS A 227 -16.71 -0.82 14.61
CA LYS A 227 -15.87 -0.20 15.64
C LYS A 227 -14.51 0.15 15.06
N GLN A 228 -13.92 1.26 15.52
CA GLN A 228 -12.62 1.73 15.04
C GLN A 228 -11.48 0.73 15.26
N ASP A 229 -11.56 -0.13 16.27
CA ASP A 229 -10.55 -1.18 16.52
C ASP A 229 -10.58 -2.31 15.47
N SER A 230 -11.60 -2.38 14.61
CA SER A 230 -11.66 -3.30 13.47
C SER A 230 -10.92 -2.77 12.23
N CYS A 231 -10.51 -1.49 12.24
CA CYS A 231 -9.90 -0.85 11.10
C CYS A 231 -8.53 -1.41 10.76
N ARG A 232 -8.26 -1.48 9.46
CA ARG A 232 -7.05 -2.08 8.90
C ARG A 232 -6.32 -1.08 8.04
N VAL A 233 -5.04 -1.35 7.81
CA VAL A 233 -4.28 -0.55 6.85
C VAL A 233 -4.83 -0.79 5.45
N ILE A 234 -5.46 0.24 4.88
CA ILE A 234 -6.05 0.18 3.53
C ILE A 234 -5.27 1.00 2.51
N ASN A 235 -4.40 1.91 2.99
CA ASN A 235 -3.46 2.66 2.17
C ASN A 235 -2.19 3.00 2.97
N TRP A 236 -1.02 2.61 2.47
CA TRP A 236 0.25 3.18 2.91
C TRP A 236 0.47 4.48 2.16
N LYS A 237 0.08 5.60 2.79
CA LYS A 237 -0.05 6.88 2.11
C LYS A 237 1.29 7.58 1.92
N GLU A 238 2.16 7.55 2.91
CA GLU A 238 3.52 8.08 2.80
C GLU A 238 4.48 7.13 3.50
N LEU A 239 5.64 6.90 2.87
CA LEU A 239 6.72 6.08 3.37
C LEU A 239 8.01 6.91 3.35
N TYR A 240 8.91 6.69 4.29
CA TYR A 240 10.30 7.13 4.16
C TYR A 240 11.24 5.92 4.26
N PRO A 241 12.40 5.96 3.59
CA PRO A 241 13.42 4.93 3.71
C PRO A 241 13.85 4.73 5.16
N LEU A 242 14.07 3.48 5.57
CA LEU A 242 14.48 3.15 6.94
C LEU A 242 15.76 3.91 7.34
N TYR A 243 16.70 4.11 6.40
CA TYR A 243 17.95 4.79 6.71
C TYR A 243 17.77 6.23 7.21
N GLU A 244 16.64 6.88 6.89
CA GLU A 244 16.42 8.28 7.26
C GLU A 244 16.25 8.50 8.76
N ILE A 245 16.03 7.44 9.55
CA ILE A 245 15.87 7.55 11.01
C ILE A 245 17.19 7.62 11.77
N PHE A 246 18.30 7.25 11.14
CA PHE A 246 19.63 7.36 11.74
C PHE A 246 20.11 8.81 11.76
N ASP A 247 21.19 9.10 12.47
CA ASP A 247 21.80 10.44 12.43
C ASP A 247 22.45 10.74 11.06
N GLU A 248 22.76 12.01 10.80
CA GLU A 248 23.33 12.41 9.51
C GLU A 248 24.68 11.76 9.22
N LYS A 249 25.47 11.47 10.26
CA LYS A 249 26.77 10.83 10.12
C LYS A 249 26.61 9.41 9.56
N THR A 250 25.72 8.64 10.16
CA THR A 250 25.40 7.27 9.73
C THR A 250 24.81 7.25 8.32
N GLN A 251 23.96 8.23 7.99
CA GLN A 251 23.35 8.32 6.65
C GLN A 251 24.34 8.63 5.52
N LYS A 252 25.38 9.43 5.78
CA LYS A 252 26.31 9.95 4.77
C LYS A 252 27.66 9.22 4.73
N THR A 253 27.78 8.09 5.42
CA THR A 253 29.05 7.33 5.43
C THR A 253 29.27 6.72 4.04
N ASN A 254 30.25 7.27 3.31
CA ASN A 254 30.65 6.89 1.94
C ASN A 254 31.29 5.50 1.88
#